data_AF-A0A7C2MU96-F1
#
_entry.id   AF-A0A7C2MU96-F1
#
_cell.length_a   1.000
_cell.length_b   1.000
_cell.length_c   1.000
_cell.angle_alpha   90.00
_cell.angle_beta   90.00
_cell.angle_gamma   90.00
#
_symmetry.space_group_name_H-M   'P 1'
#
loop_
_entity.id
_entity.type
_entity.pdbx_description
1 polymer ?
#
loop_
_entity_poly.entity_id
_entity_poly.type
_entity_poly.pdbx_seq_one_letter_code
_entity_poly.pdbx_strand_id
1 'polypeptide(L)' 'IWSIVVTTMDNFIRPFLIKQGADLPIVLIFAGVIGGLLGFGLVGIFIGPVVLAVSYTLLDAWVKAEQQIS' A
#
# COMPACT_ATOMS: atom_id res chain seq x y z
N ILE A 1 -2.65 -24.29 6.03
CA ILE A 1 -1.50 -23.51 5.50
C ILE A 1 -1.99 -22.46 4.49
N TRP A 2 -2.63 -22.85 3.39
CA TRP A 2 -3.21 -21.90 2.42
C TRP A 2 -4.27 -20.95 3.01
N SER A 3 -5.12 -21.43 3.92
CA SER A 3 -6.12 -20.59 4.61
C SER A 3 -5.50 -19.50 5.49
N ILE A 4 -4.33 -19.74 6.08
CA ILE A 4 -3.65 -18.75 6.95
C ILE A 4 -3.12 -17.60 6.10
N VAL A 5 -2.50 -17.91 4.95
CA VAL A 5 -1.97 -16.90 4.02
C VAL A 5 -3.09 -16.01 3.48
N VAL A 6 -4.20 -16.61 3.05
CA VAL A 6 -5.38 -15.88 2.54
C VAL A 6 -6.03 -15.03 3.64
N THR A 7 -6.23 -15.60 4.83
CA THR A 7 -6.83 -14.86 5.97
C THR A 7 -5.94 -13.70 6.42
N THR A 8 -4.62 -13.83 6.33
CA THR A 8 -3.68 -12.74 6.66
C THR A 8 -3.74 -11.63 5.63
N MET A 9 -3.84 -11.96 4.33
CA MET A 9 -4.05 -10.96 3.29
C MET A 9 -5.38 -10.22 3.49
N ASP A 10 -6.49 -10.93 3.70
CA ASP A 10 -7.80 -10.30 3.88
C ASP A 10 -7.86 -9.43 5.16
N ASN A 11 -7.18 -9.86 6.23
CA ASN A 11 -7.06 -9.11 7.48
C ASN A 11 -6.10 -7.92 7.40
N PHE A 12 -5.23 -7.83 6.39
CA PHE A 12 -4.34 -6.68 6.16
C PHE A 12 -4.94 -5.68 5.16
N ILE A 13 -5.65 -6.20 4.15
CA ILE A 13 -6.31 -5.43 3.10
C ILE A 13 -7.44 -4.56 3.69
N ARG A 14 -8.28 -5.12 4.58
CA ARG A 14 -9.35 -4.34 5.25
C ARG A 14 -8.83 -3.13 6.04
N PRO A 15 -7.88 -3.26 6.98
CA PRO A 15 -7.39 -2.10 7.72
C PRO A 15 -6.59 -1.14 6.85
N PHE A 16 -5.91 -1.61 5.79
CA PHE A 16 -5.24 -0.72 4.83
C PHE A 16 -6.24 0.16 4.07
N LEU A 17 -7.35 -0.44 3.60
CA LEU A 17 -8.42 0.29 2.92
C LEU A 17 -9.23 1.20 3.87
N ILE A 18 -9.44 0.80 5.14
CA ILE A 18 -10.18 1.59 6.13
C ILE A 18 -9.33 2.70 6.77
N LYS A 19 -8.00 2.52 6.86
CA LYS A 19 -7.09 3.56 7.38
C LYS A 19 -7.02 4.81 6.51
N GLN A 20 -7.64 4.82 5.32
CA GLN A 20 -7.71 5.93 4.36
C GLN A 20 -8.17 7.28 4.96
N GLY A 21 -8.68 7.30 6.20
CA GLY A 21 -9.10 8.52 6.91
C GLY A 21 -8.08 9.19 7.86
N ALA A 22 -6.91 8.61 8.17
CA ALA A 22 -6.02 9.20 9.18
C ALA A 22 -4.53 9.09 8.83
N ASP A 23 -3.88 10.23 8.59
CA ASP A 23 -2.41 10.41 8.54
C ASP A 23 -1.61 9.60 7.51
N LEU A 24 -2.21 9.38 6.32
CA LEU A 24 -1.68 8.52 5.25
C LEU A 24 -0.23 8.79 4.78
N PRO A 25 0.26 10.03 4.63
CA PRO A 25 1.55 10.26 3.97
C PRO A 25 2.74 9.67 4.76
N ILE A 26 2.78 9.86 6.08
CA ILE A 26 3.95 9.46 6.87
C ILE A 26 4.01 7.93 7.04
N VAL A 27 2.89 7.29 7.37
CA VAL A 27 2.81 5.84 7.58
C VAL A 27 3.05 5.09 6.26
N LEU A 28 2.56 5.63 5.14
CA LEU A 28 2.81 5.06 3.81
C LEU A 28 4.29 5.16 3.44
N ILE A 29 4.95 6.30 3.72
CA ILE A 29 6.40 6.45 3.49
C ILE A 29 7.19 5.43 4.35
N PHE A 30 6.88 5.31 5.64
CA PHE A 30 7.54 4.33 6.52
C PHE A 30 7.31 2.89 6.06
N ALA A 31 6.08 2.54 5.66
CA ALA A 31 5.79 1.22 5.11
C ALA A 31 6.57 0.96 3.81
N GLY A 32 6.78 1.98 2.98
CA GLY A 32 7.56 1.88 1.74
C GLY A 32 9.04 1.67 2.00
N VAL A 33 9.61 2.44 2.92
CA VAL A 33 11.01 2.29 3.33
C VAL A 33 11.25 0.91 3.94
N ILE A 34 10.39 0.45 4.86
CA ILE A 34 10.52 -0.86 5.51
C ILE A 34 10.32 -2.00 4.50
N GLY A 35 9.27 -1.93 3.68
CA GLY A 35 8.99 -2.94 2.66
C GLY A 35 10.09 -3.01 1.59
N GLY A 36 10.59 -1.85 1.16
CA GLY A 36 11.72 -1.75 0.25
C GLY A 36 13.00 -2.32 0.86
N LEU A 37 13.29 -1.99 2.12
CA LEU A 37 14.46 -2.50 2.84
C LEU A 37 14.43 -4.03 2.96
N LEU A 38 13.27 -4.62 3.26
CA LEU A 38 13.11 -6.07 3.38
C LEU A 38 13.21 -6.78 2.02
N GLY A 39 12.75 -6.16 0.92
CA GLY A 39 12.76 -6.77 -0.41
C GLY A 39 14.07 -6.59 -1.19
N PHE A 40 14.65 -5.39 -1.14
CA PHE A 40 15.77 -4.97 -1.98
C PHE A 40 17.00 -4.49 -1.18
N GLY A 41 16.99 -4.62 0.15
CA GLY A 41 18.07 -4.13 1.01
C GLY A 41 18.15 -2.60 1.01
N LEU A 42 19.34 -2.04 1.20
CA LEU A 42 19.53 -0.58 1.32
C LEU A 42 18.99 0.21 0.11
N VAL A 43 19.04 -0.36 -1.09
CA VAL A 43 18.51 0.26 -2.32
C VAL A 43 17.00 0.49 -2.22
N GLY A 44 16.30 -0.40 -1.52
CA GLY A 44 14.87 -0.33 -1.32
C GLY A 44 14.40 0.84 -0.45
N ILE A 45 15.29 1.50 0.31
CA ILE A 45 14.95 2.72 1.05
C ILE A 45 14.58 3.86 0.09
N PHE A 46 15.20 3.90 -1.09
CA PHE A 46 14.88 4.89 -2.14
C PHE A 46 13.75 4.41 -3.05
N ILE A 47 13.78 3.13 -3.46
CA ILE A 47 12.81 2.58 -4.40
C ILE A 47 11.43 2.37 -3.74
N GLY A 48 11.40 1.97 -2.48
CA GLY A 48 10.19 1.64 -1.74
C GLY A 48 9.15 2.77 -1.70
N PRO A 49 9.51 3.99 -1.23
CA PRO A 49 8.61 5.14 -1.25
C PRO A 49 8.13 5.52 -2.65
N VAL A 50 9.00 5.44 -3.66
CA VAL A 50 8.67 5.77 -5.06
C VAL A 50 7.61 4.80 -5.61
N VAL A 51 7.83 3.49 -5.44
CA VAL A 51 6.87 2.47 -5.90
C VAL A 51 5.54 2.57 -5.17
N LEU A 52 5.56 2.85 -3.86
CA LEU A 52 4.33 3.08 -3.10
C LEU A 52 3.57 4.33 -3.57
N ALA A 53 4.27 5.44 -3.84
CA ALA A 53 3.63 6.66 -4.33
C ALA A 53 2.94 6.40 -5.69
N VAL A 54 3.61 5.74 -6.62
CA VAL A 54 3.03 5.38 -7.94
C VAL A 54 1.83 4.46 -7.77
N SER A 55 1.95 3.41 -6.95
CA SER A 55 0.86 2.45 -6.71
C SER A 55 -0.35 3.14 -6.07
N TYR A 56 -0.11 4.03 -5.10
CA TYR A 56 -1.17 4.82 -4.46
C TYR A 56 -1.87 5.73 -5.46
N THR A 57 -1.12 6.44 -6.32
CA THR A 57 -1.71 7.27 -7.37
C THR A 57 -2.52 6.45 -8.38
N LEU A 58 -2.05 5.25 -8.76
CA LEU A 58 -2.79 4.38 -9.68
C LEU A 58 -4.07 3.84 -9.04
N LEU A 59 -4.03 3.42 -7.77
CA LEU A 59 -5.20 2.97 -7.04
C LEU A 59 -6.21 4.10 -6.83
N ASP A 60 -5.75 5.29 -6.47
CA ASP A 60 -6.60 6.48 -6.31
C ASP A 60 -7.23 6.89 -7.65
N ALA A 61 -6.46 6.84 -8.75
CA ALA A 61 -6.98 7.09 -10.09
C ALA A 61 -8.03 6.05 -10.51
N TRP A 62 -7.82 4.77 -10.19
CA TRP A 62 -8.78 3.71 -10.49
C TRP A 62 -10.08 3.86 -9.69
N VAL A 63 -9.99 4.11 -8.38
CA VAL A 63 -11.16 4.35 -7.52
C VAL A 63 -11.95 5.58 -7.98
N LYS A 64 -11.26 6.66 -8.37
CA LYS A 64 -11.92 7.86 -8.92
C LYS A 64 -12.55 7.62 -10.28
N ALA A 65 -11.93 6.81 -11.14
CA ALA A 65 -12.49 6.45 -12.44
C ALA A 65 -13.81 5.70 -12.30
N GLU A 66 -13.97 4.86 -11.27
CA GLU A 66 -15.20 4.11 -11.01
C GLU A 66 -16.34 4.99 -10.48
N GLN A 67 -16.02 6.04 -9.72
CA GLN A 67 -16.99 7.05 -9.25
C GLN A 67 -17.59 7.90 -10.38
N GLN A 68 -16.89 8.07 -11.51
CA GLN A 68 -17.36 8.90 -12.62
C GLN A 68 -18.35 8.18 -13.57
N ILE A 69 -18.56 6.87 -13.39
CA ILE A 69 -19.46 6.04 -14.20
C ILE A 69 -20.86 5.88 -13.53
N SER A 70 -21.01 6.34 -12.28
CA SER A 70 -22.28 6.37 -11.51
C SER A 70 -22.93 7.76 -11.52
#